data_AF-A0A959GCN6-F1
#
_entry.id   AF-A0A959GCN6-F1
#
_cell.length_a   1.000
_cell.length_b   1.000
_cell.length_c   1.000
_cell.angle_alpha   90.00
_cell.angle_beta   90.00
_cell.angle_gamma   90.00
#
_symmetry.space_group_name_H-M   'P 1'
#
loop_
_entity.id
_entity.type
_entity.pdbx_description
1 polymer ?
#
loop_
_entity_poly.entity_id
_entity_poly.type
_entity_poly.pdbx_seq_one_letter_code
_entity_poly.pdbx_strand_id
1 'polypeptide(L)'
;MEVGIVLAYIGLGLMVGLAGVGSAIGVSIGGNATIGALKKNEEAFGSYMLLSALPGTQGLYGFAGFFIINSSGVLSAGTTLLQGMAILAAGFALGLVCLISAIRQG
;
A
#
# COMPACT_ATOMS: atom_id res chain seq x y z
N MET A 1 -3.39 1.27 -29.13
CA MET A 1 -3.00 1.27 -27.70
C MET A 1 -2.45 -0.12 -27.40
N GLU A 2 -1.18 -0.21 -27.00
CA GLU A 2 -0.52 -1.48 -26.73
C GLU A 2 -1.10 -2.09 -25.44
N VAL A 3 -1.71 -3.27 -25.53
CA VAL A 3 -2.42 -3.91 -24.40
C VAL A 3 -1.50 -4.13 -23.19
N GLY A 4 -0.20 -4.35 -23.41
CA GLY A 4 0.79 -4.57 -22.36
C GLY A 4 0.95 -3.38 -21.41
N ILE A 5 1.10 -2.17 -21.93
CA ILE A 5 1.28 -0.97 -21.07
C ILE A 5 0.02 -0.67 -20.25
N VAL A 6 -1.18 -0.91 -20.81
CA VAL A 6 -2.45 -0.72 -20.09
C VAL A 6 -2.54 -1.65 -18.89
N LEU A 7 -2.23 -2.94 -19.08
CA LEU A 7 -2.22 -3.92 -18.00
C LEU A 7 -1.20 -3.57 -16.91
N ALA A 8 -0.02 -3.09 -17.30
CA ALA A 8 1.00 -2.63 -16.36
C ALA A 8 0.45 -1.50 -15.46
N TYR A 9 -0.18 -0.48 -16.05
CA TYR A 9 -0.76 0.62 -15.26
C TYR A 9 -1.93 0.21 -14.38
N ILE A 10 -2.76 -0.75 -14.81
CA ILE A 10 -3.79 -1.33 -13.93
C ILE A 10 -3.12 -2.00 -12.72
N GLY A 11 -2.04 -2.75 -12.93
CA GLY A 11 -1.23 -3.34 -11.87
C GLY A 11 -0.72 -2.33 -10.86
N LEU A 12 -0.11 -1.25 -11.35
CA LEU A 12 0.39 -0.16 -10.52
C LEU A 12 -0.73 0.54 -9.75
N GLY A 13 -1.88 0.77 -10.40
CA GLY A 13 -3.06 1.34 -9.75
C GLY A 13 -3.58 0.46 -8.61
N LEU A 14 -3.68 -0.85 -8.82
CA LEU A 14 -4.07 -1.81 -7.79
C LEU A 14 -3.06 -1.87 -6.64
N MET A 15 -1.76 -1.85 -6.95
CA MET A 15 -0.68 -1.87 -5.96
C MET A 15 -0.81 -0.71 -4.98
N VAL A 16 -0.86 0.52 -5.50
CA VAL A 16 -0.92 1.73 -4.68
C VAL A 16 -2.28 1.87 -4.02
N GLY A 17 -3.37 1.62 -4.77
CA GLY A 17 -4.73 1.77 -4.28
C GLY A 17 -5.04 0.84 -3.12
N LEU A 18 -4.81 -0.46 -3.27
CA LEU A 18 -5.12 -1.44 -2.23
C LEU A 18 -4.22 -1.26 -0.99
N ALA A 19 -2.93 -0.98 -1.19
CA ALA A 19 -2.01 -0.73 -0.09
C ALA A 19 -2.39 0.53 0.71
N GLY A 20 -2.74 1.62 0.00
CA GLY A 20 -3.19 2.86 0.63
C GLY A 20 -4.50 2.69 1.40
N VAL A 21 -5.47 1.95 0.84
CA VAL A 21 -6.72 1.62 1.53
C VAL A 21 -6.46 0.81 2.79
N GLY A 22 -5.60 -0.21 2.71
CA GLY A 22 -5.19 -0.99 3.89
C GLY A 22 -4.66 -0.11 5.00
N SER A 23 -3.68 0.75 4.68
CA SER A 23 -3.09 1.67 5.64
C SER A 23 -4.12 2.63 6.24
N ALA A 24 -5.01 3.21 5.44
CA ALA A 24 -6.05 4.10 5.95
C ALA A 24 -6.94 3.39 6.97
N ILE A 25 -7.34 2.14 6.70
CA ILE A 25 -8.15 1.34 7.63
C ILE A 25 -7.35 1.01 8.89
N GLY A 26 -6.16 0.42 8.76
CA GLY A 26 -5.34 0.01 9.90
C GLY A 26 -4.95 1.18 10.81
N VAL A 27 -4.52 2.31 10.24
CA VAL A 27 -4.19 3.52 11.02
C VAL A 27 -5.42 4.06 11.74
N SER A 28 -6.61 3.97 11.13
CA SER A 28 -7.85 4.39 11.79
C SER A 28 -8.21 3.50 12.99
N ILE A 29 -8.00 2.18 12.90
CA ILE A 29 -8.23 1.25 14.02
C ILE A 29 -7.28 1.57 15.17
N GLY A 30 -5.97 1.65 14.89
CA GLY A 30 -4.96 1.99 15.89
C GLY A 30 -5.18 3.39 16.49
N GLY A 31 -5.58 4.37 15.69
CA GLY A 31 -5.88 5.73 16.14
C GLY A 31 -7.06 5.79 17.10
N ASN A 32 -8.14 5.06 16.82
CA ASN A 32 -9.28 4.96 17.73
C ASN A 32 -8.89 4.32 19.07
N ALA A 33 -8.07 3.27 19.05
CA ALA A 33 -7.55 2.64 20.25
C ALA A 33 -6.65 3.61 21.07
N THR A 34 -5.78 4.36 20.39
CA THR A 34 -4.92 5.38 21.00
C THR A 34 -5.74 6.47 21.70
N ILE A 35 -6.78 7.02 21.07
CA ILE A 35 -7.66 8.01 21.70
C ILE A 35 -8.33 7.46 22.97
N GLY A 36 -8.75 6.18 22.94
CA GLY A 36 -9.31 5.50 24.11
C GLY A 36 -8.30 5.35 25.25
N ALA A 37 -7.07 4.92 24.92
CA ALA A 37 -6.00 4.71 25.89
C ALA A 37 -5.51 6.02 26.53
N LEU A 38 -5.45 7.11 25.76
CA LEU A 38 -5.05 8.43 26.24
C LEU A 38 -5.94 8.95 27.37
N LYS A 39 -7.23 8.62 27.38
CA LYS A 39 -8.15 8.99 28.48
C LYS A 39 -7.77 8.35 29.83
N LYS A 40 -6.93 7.31 29.81
CA LYS A 40 -6.43 6.62 31.02
C LYS A 40 -4.99 7.00 31.35
N ASN A 41 -4.17 7.28 30.34
CA ASN A 41 -2.77 7.63 30.50
C ASN A 41 -2.33 8.61 29.39
N GLU A 42 -2.41 9.92 29.68
CA GLU A 42 -2.06 10.97 28.72
C GLU A 42 -0.55 11.08 28.48
N GLU A 43 0.28 10.70 29.46
CA GLU A 43 1.74 10.81 29.38
C GLU A 43 2.34 9.88 28.32
N ALA A 44 1.63 8.82 27.92
CA ALA A 44 2.06 7.86 26.92
C ALA A 44 1.74 8.25 25.46
N PHE A 45 1.39 9.51 25.20
CA PHE A 45 0.98 9.99 23.87
C PHE A 45 1.93 9.60 22.73
N GLY A 46 3.24 9.85 22.87
CA GLY A 46 4.20 9.56 21.81
C GLY A 46 4.23 8.07 21.42
N SER A 47 4.20 7.18 22.41
CA SER A 47 4.20 5.73 22.19
C SER A 47 2.91 5.25 21.50
N TYR A 48 1.75 5.74 21.93
CA TYR A 48 0.48 5.38 21.32
C TYR A 48 0.31 5.96 19.91
N MET A 49 0.80 7.18 19.66
CA MET A 49 0.86 7.75 18.33
C MET A 49 1.71 6.89 17.40
N LEU A 50 2.91 6.48 17.84
CA LEU A 50 3.79 5.62 17.05
C LEU A 50 3.12 4.28 16.71
N LEU A 51 2.51 3.62 17.70
CA LEU A 51 1.81 2.36 17.50
C LEU A 51 0.65 2.49 16.49
N SER A 52 -0.13 3.58 16.58
CA SER A 52 -1.23 3.83 15.64
C SER A 52 -0.77 4.10 14.20
N ALA A 53 0.47 4.56 14.02
CA ALA A 53 1.02 4.87 12.70
C ALA A 53 1.65 3.63 12.01
N LEU A 54 1.95 2.55 12.74
CA LEU A 54 2.62 1.37 12.17
C LEU A 54 1.90 0.75 10.95
N PRO A 55 0.56 0.63 10.93
CA PRO A 55 -0.16 0.10 9.75
C PRO A 55 -0.03 1.00 8.51
N GLY A 56 0.38 2.27 8.69
CA GLY A 56 0.63 3.25 7.63
C GLY A 56 1.78 2.86 6.70
N THR A 57 2.67 1.98 7.15
CA THR A 57 3.81 1.49 6.35
C THR A 57 3.38 0.66 5.14
N GLN A 58 2.21 0.02 5.18
CA GLN A 58 1.72 -0.79 4.05
C GLN A 58 1.49 0.05 2.79
N GLY A 59 0.95 1.25 2.92
CA GLY A 59 0.82 2.24 1.85
C GLY A 59 2.18 2.67 1.31
N LEU A 60 3.19 2.83 2.18
CA LEU A 60 4.56 3.14 1.75
C LEU A 60 5.19 1.99 0.96
N TYR A 61 4.90 0.73 1.30
CA TYR A 61 5.37 -0.42 0.51
C TYR A 61 4.75 -0.45 -0.89
N GLY A 62 3.43 -0.23 -0.99
CA GLY A 62 2.77 -0.11 -2.30
C GLY A 62 3.31 1.04 -3.14
N PHE A 63 3.59 2.18 -2.50
CA PHE A 63 4.16 3.36 -3.16
C PHE A 63 5.62 3.15 -3.58
N ALA A 64 6.44 2.47 -2.77
CA ALA A 64 7.80 2.10 -3.12
C ALA A 64 7.81 1.12 -4.30
N GLY A 65 6.92 0.12 -4.32
CA GLY A 65 6.75 -0.80 -5.44
C GLY A 65 6.42 -0.07 -6.75
N PHE A 66 5.55 0.95 -6.69
CA PHE A 66 5.26 1.81 -7.83
C PHE A 66 6.54 2.47 -8.38
N PHE A 67 7.34 3.11 -7.51
CA PHE A 67 8.55 3.81 -7.96
C PHE A 67 9.61 2.87 -8.53
N ILE A 68 9.75 1.66 -7.97
CA ILE A 68 10.66 0.64 -8.51
C ILE A 68 10.29 0.31 -9.96
N ILE A 69 9.01 0.04 -10.23
CA ILE A 69 8.57 -0.30 -11.60
C ILE A 69 8.63 0.93 -12.51
N ASN A 70 8.20 2.09 -12.03
CA ASN A 70 8.22 3.33 -12.81
C ASN A 70 9.65 3.74 -13.22
N SER A 71 10.65 3.44 -12.38
CA SER A 71 12.06 3.78 -12.65
C SER A 71 12.82 2.68 -13.42
N SER A 72 12.20 1.52 -13.66
CA SER A 72 12.85 0.39 -14.32
C SER A 72 12.98 0.52 -15.84
N GLY A 73 12.30 1.50 -16.46
CA GLY A 73 12.29 1.71 -17.90
C GLY A 73 11.39 0.73 -18.68
N VAL A 74 10.69 -0.18 -18.01
CA VAL A 74 9.82 -1.18 -18.65
C VAL A 74 8.45 -0.63 -19.05
N LEU A 75 8.06 0.55 -18.53
CA LEU A 75 6.80 1.23 -18.86
C LEU A 75 7.02 2.11 -20.10
N SER A 76 6.76 1.56 -21.28
CA SER A 76 6.91 2.29 -22.54
C SER A 76 5.94 1.78 -23.59
N ALA A 77 5.87 2.44 -24.75
CA ALA A 77 5.05 1.96 -25.86
C ALA A 77 5.42 0.53 -26.31
N GLY A 78 6.64 0.04 -26.02
CA GLY A 78 7.08 -1.32 -26.34
C GLY A 78 6.86 -2.34 -25.23
N THR A 79 6.11 -2.02 -24.16
CA THR A 79 5.82 -2.99 -23.09
C THR A 79 5.06 -4.19 -23.65
N THR A 80 5.72 -5.35 -23.65
CA THR A 80 5.14 -6.61 -24.14
C THR A 80 3.95 -7.04 -23.30
N LEU A 81 3.06 -7.85 -23.87
CA LEU A 81 1.92 -8.43 -23.15
C LEU A 81 2.37 -9.19 -21.89
N LEU A 82 3.45 -9.96 -22.00
CA LEU A 82 4.00 -10.73 -20.87
C LEU A 82 4.47 -9.81 -19.73
N GLN A 83 5.18 -8.71 -20.04
CA GLN A 83 5.59 -7.73 -19.05
C GLN A 83 4.39 -7.05 -18.39
N GLY A 84 3.38 -6.67 -19.19
CA GLY A 84 2.14 -6.08 -18.68
C GLY A 84 1.42 -6.99 -17.69
N MET A 85 1.27 -8.27 -18.04
CA MET A 85 0.67 -9.27 -17.16
C MET A 85 1.49 -9.52 -15.89
N ALA A 86 2.83 -9.56 -16.00
CA ALA A 86 3.70 -9.74 -14.84
C ALA A 86 3.57 -8.57 -13.85
N ILE A 87 3.55 -7.33 -14.35
CA ILE A 87 3.37 -6.13 -13.53
C ILE A 87 1.97 -6.11 -12.91
N LEU A 88 0.94 -6.49 -13.67
CA LEU A 88 -0.43 -6.63 -13.15
C LEU A 88 -0.50 -7.62 -11.98
N ALA A 89 0.06 -8.81 -12.15
CA ALA A 89 0.07 -9.84 -11.12
C ALA A 89 0.85 -9.40 -9.88
N ALA A 90 2.03 -8.79 -10.07
CA ALA A 90 2.85 -8.27 -8.98
C ALA A 90 2.13 -7.16 -8.21
N GLY A 91 1.49 -6.22 -8.93
CA GLY A 91 0.75 -5.12 -8.32
C GLY A 91 -0.48 -5.58 -7.55
N PHE A 92 -1.24 -6.52 -8.09
CA PHE A 92 -2.38 -7.12 -7.39
C PHE A 92 -1.94 -7.88 -6.14
N ALA A 93 -0.89 -8.70 -6.24
CA ALA A 93 -0.39 -9.48 -5.11
C ALA A 93 0.12 -8.59 -3.97
N LEU A 94 0.98 -7.61 -4.27
CA LEU A 94 1.48 -6.67 -3.25
C LEU A 94 0.34 -5.84 -2.65
N GLY A 95 -0.55 -5.32 -3.49
CA GLY A 95 -1.71 -4.55 -3.05
C GLY A 95 -2.60 -5.33 -2.08
N LEU A 96 -2.94 -6.59 -2.39
CA LEU A 96 -3.73 -7.44 -1.51
C LEU A 96 -3.02 -7.77 -0.19
N VAL A 97 -1.73 -8.09 -0.25
CA VAL A 97 -0.94 -8.37 0.97
C VAL A 97 -0.96 -7.15 1.88
N CYS A 98 -0.67 -5.96 1.35
CA CYS A 98 -0.69 -4.71 2.10
C CYS A 98 -2.08 -4.35 2.64
N LEU A 99 -3.14 -4.61 1.87
CA LEU A 99 -4.52 -4.42 2.33
C LEU A 99 -4.83 -5.27 3.57
N ILE A 100 -4.59 -6.57 3.48
CA ILE A 100 -4.95 -7.52 4.54
C ILE A 100 -4.03 -7.35 5.76
N SER A 101 -2.73 -7.15 5.54
CA SER A 101 -1.77 -7.00 6.63
C SER A 101 -2.00 -5.72 7.43
N ALA A 102 -2.30 -4.59 6.77
CA ALA A 102 -2.58 -3.33 7.45
C ALA A 102 -3.79 -3.45 8.37
N ILE A 103 -4.87 -4.07 7.90
CA ILE A 103 -6.11 -4.25 8.66
C ILE A 103 -5.87 -5.13 9.89
N ARG A 104 -5.00 -6.14 9.79
CA ARG A 104 -4.65 -7.01 10.93
C ARG A 104 -3.65 -6.38 11.88
N GLN A 105 -2.86 -5.42 11.39
CA GLN A 105 -1.84 -4.74 12.17
C GLN A 105 -2.40 -3.55 12.96
N GLY A 106 -3.41 -2.87 12.42
CA GLY A 106 -4.15 -1.80 13.10
C GLY A 106 -5.09 -2.33 14.16
#